data_AF-A0A431VDQ6-F1
#
_entry.id   AF-A0A431VDQ6-F1
#
_cell.length_a   1.000
_cell.length_b   1.000
_cell.length_c   1.000
_cell.angle_alpha   90.00
_cell.angle_beta   90.00
_cell.angle_gamma   90.00
#
_symmetry.space_group_name_H-M   'P 1'
#
loop_
_entity.id
_entity.type
_entity.pdbx_description
1 polymer ?
#
loop_
_entity_poly.entity_id
_entity_poly.type
_entity_poly.pdbx_seq_one_letter_code
_entity_poly.pdbx_strand_id
1 'polypeptide(L)'
;MQQLATIINRTREFTPNGAKVPGRDHLFMFILVGIATWARPDAIFDLTRDQVNFDSRRIALNPEGRGQTKKYRPVVAMPDFITEFLKHADHQIVNYCGRKVASVRGFFQDLQGTQGLPDWLQAKSIRHTMAKHARAAGVDDWHVSGQLGHRKPGRSTTEIYAKYDPSYLSETRQFTDDFVRQLQKLVRPSLGVDR
;
A
#
# COMPACT_ATOMS: atom_id res chain seq x y z
N MET A 1 5.69 9.58 -9.22
CA MET A 1 6.86 8.99 -8.53
C MET A 1 7.60 9.97 -7.61
N GLN A 2 8.09 11.13 -8.09
CA GLN A 2 8.83 12.09 -7.24
C GLN A 2 8.11 12.50 -5.95
N GLN A 3 6.81 12.82 -6.04
CA GLN A 3 6.01 13.17 -4.85
C GLN A 3 5.98 12.03 -3.81
N LEU A 4 5.92 10.76 -4.24
CA LEU A 4 5.98 9.63 -3.31
C LEU A 4 7.38 9.52 -2.68
N ALA A 5 8.44 9.76 -3.44
CA ALA A 5 9.80 9.78 -2.89
C ALA A 5 9.93 10.87 -1.81
N THR A 6 9.42 12.08 -2.06
CA THR A 6 9.37 13.17 -1.07
C THR A 6 8.61 12.75 0.20
N ILE A 7 7.40 12.19 0.07
CA ILE A 7 6.62 11.72 1.23
C ILE A 7 7.39 10.66 2.02
N ILE A 8 7.96 9.66 1.33
CA ILE A 8 8.70 8.57 1.99
C ILE A 8 9.93 9.12 2.71
N ASN A 9 10.73 9.97 2.06
CA ASN A 9 11.87 10.61 2.70
C ASN A 9 11.41 11.32 3.97
N ARG A 10 10.30 12.07 3.97
CA ARG A 10 9.77 12.71 5.19
C ARG A 10 9.32 11.76 6.30
N THR A 11 8.84 10.57 5.97
CA THR A 11 8.56 9.54 6.99
C THR A 11 9.84 8.97 7.59
N ARG A 12 10.96 9.01 6.86
CA ARG A 12 12.27 8.50 7.27
C ARG A 12 13.28 9.61 7.62
N GLU A 13 12.92 10.89 7.47
CA GLU A 13 13.83 12.03 7.58
C GLU A 13 14.15 12.33 9.04
N PHE A 14 15.39 11.95 9.38
CA PHE A 14 16.49 12.84 9.76
C PHE A 14 16.15 13.99 10.71
N THR A 15 16.38 13.75 12.00
CA THR A 15 16.86 14.82 12.88
C THR A 15 18.23 15.30 12.35
N PRO A 16 18.64 16.57 12.54
CA PRO A 16 19.96 17.07 12.11
C PRO A 16 21.16 16.21 12.54
N ASN A 17 20.96 15.32 13.52
CA ASN A 17 21.95 14.40 14.08
C ASN A 17 21.78 12.93 13.64
N GLY A 18 20.94 12.61 12.65
CA GLY A 18 20.80 11.26 12.12
C GLY A 18 20.06 10.25 13.00
N ALA A 19 19.39 10.68 14.07
CA ALA A 19 18.58 9.79 14.89
C ALA A 19 17.24 9.44 14.19
N LYS A 20 16.87 8.15 14.22
CA LYS A 20 15.53 7.66 13.85
C LYS A 20 14.51 8.43 14.68
N VAL A 21 13.55 9.13 14.05
CA VAL A 21 12.50 9.84 14.80
C VAL A 21 11.54 8.79 15.38
N PRO A 22 11.51 8.59 16.72
CA PRO A 22 10.60 7.63 17.32
C PRO A 22 9.17 8.04 16.98
N GLY A 23 8.38 7.09 16.46
CA GLY A 23 6.94 7.31 16.25
C GLY A 23 6.47 7.61 14.82
N ARG A 24 7.33 7.67 13.78
CA ARG A 24 6.89 7.80 12.37
C ARG A 24 6.80 6.49 11.59
N ASP A 25 7.19 5.36 12.22
CA ASP A 25 7.16 4.02 11.60
C ASP A 25 5.76 3.66 11.07
N HIS A 26 4.70 4.12 11.75
CA HIS A 26 3.32 3.92 11.31
C HIS A 26 2.99 4.63 9.99
N LEU A 27 3.54 5.83 9.75
CA LEU A 27 3.35 6.58 8.50
C LEU A 27 4.09 5.89 7.37
N PHE A 28 5.31 5.43 7.65
CA PHE A 28 6.11 4.67 6.69
C PHE A 28 5.40 3.37 6.29
N MET A 29 4.96 2.56 7.27
CA MET A 29 4.18 1.36 7.02
C MET A 29 2.88 1.64 6.27
N PHE A 30 2.17 2.72 6.61
CA PHE A 30 0.97 3.14 5.86
C PHE A 30 1.27 3.38 4.37
N ILE A 31 2.38 4.05 4.05
CA ILE A 31 2.76 4.32 2.66
C ILE A 31 3.16 3.02 1.95
N LEU A 32 3.98 2.18 2.58
CA LEU A 32 4.41 0.91 1.98
C LEU A 32 3.23 -0.01 1.69
N VAL A 33 2.30 -0.16 2.64
CA VAL A 33 1.07 -0.94 2.44
C VAL A 33 0.18 -0.31 1.38
N GLY A 34 0.08 1.02 1.34
CA GLY A 34 -0.66 1.74 0.30
C GLY A 34 -0.08 1.51 -1.10
N ILE A 35 1.24 1.47 -1.25
CA ILE A 35 1.93 1.14 -2.50
C ILE A 35 1.74 -0.34 -2.85
N ALA A 36 1.83 -1.25 -1.87
CA ALA A 36 1.71 -2.69 -2.10
C ALA A 36 0.30 -3.10 -2.56
N THR A 37 -0.73 -2.50 -1.96
CA THR A 37 -2.11 -2.98 -2.09
C THR A 37 -3.00 -2.07 -2.94
N TRP A 38 -2.59 -0.82 -3.13
CA TRP A 38 -3.38 0.27 -3.72
C TRP A 38 -4.70 0.48 -3.00
N ALA A 39 -4.79 0.06 -1.74
CA ALA A 39 -6.02 0.05 -0.99
C ALA A 39 -6.48 1.48 -0.65
N ARG A 40 -7.74 1.59 -0.26
CA ARG A 40 -8.27 2.84 0.31
C ARG A 40 -7.69 3.00 1.73
N PRO A 41 -7.48 4.24 2.23
CA PRO A 41 -6.93 4.48 3.56
C PRO A 41 -7.58 3.65 4.67
N ASP A 42 -8.92 3.62 4.72
CA ASP A 42 -9.65 2.84 5.74
C ASP A 42 -9.31 1.34 5.70
N ALA A 43 -9.10 0.76 4.51
CA ALA A 43 -8.71 -0.64 4.39
C ALA A 43 -7.25 -0.89 4.82
N ILE A 44 -6.39 0.11 4.67
CA ILE A 44 -4.99 0.06 5.17
C ILE A 44 -4.99 0.12 6.69
N PHE A 45 -5.77 1.02 7.29
CA PHE A 45 -5.89 1.14 8.75
C PHE A 45 -6.52 -0.07 9.41
N ASP A 46 -7.46 -0.73 8.73
CA ASP A 46 -8.10 -1.95 9.23
C ASP A 46 -7.23 -3.20 9.06
N LEU A 47 -6.11 -3.14 8.34
CA LEU A 47 -5.32 -4.33 7.99
C LEU A 47 -4.58 -4.89 9.21
N THR A 48 -4.81 -6.18 9.45
CA THR A 48 -4.14 -6.98 10.49
C THR A 48 -3.28 -8.10 9.88
N ARG A 49 -2.43 -8.73 10.70
CA ARG A 49 -1.62 -9.89 10.30
C ARG A 49 -2.45 -11.08 9.84
N ASP A 50 -3.63 -11.28 10.41
CA ASP A 50 -4.51 -12.42 10.08
C ASP A 50 -5.04 -12.36 8.64
N GLN A 51 -5.04 -11.16 8.05
CA GLN A 51 -5.43 -10.93 6.66
C GLN A 51 -4.29 -11.17 5.65
N VAL A 52 -3.08 -11.49 6.12
CA VAL A 52 -1.89 -11.73 5.29
C VAL A 52 -1.59 -13.23 5.25
N ASN A 53 -1.74 -13.84 4.08
CA ASN A 53 -1.38 -15.22 3.86
C ASN A 53 -0.04 -15.29 3.09
N PHE A 54 1.03 -15.66 3.80
CA PHE A 54 2.38 -15.70 3.23
C PHE A 54 2.58 -16.87 2.26
N ASP A 55 1.93 -18.01 2.49
CA ASP A 55 2.05 -19.22 1.65
C ASP A 55 1.48 -18.99 0.24
N SER A 56 0.27 -18.46 0.18
CA SER A 56 -0.41 -18.10 -1.08
C SER A 56 0.01 -16.72 -1.62
N ARG A 57 0.81 -15.96 -0.85
CA ARG A 57 1.18 -14.57 -1.14
C ARG A 57 -0.04 -13.69 -1.46
N ARG A 58 -1.02 -13.65 -0.55
CA ARG A 58 -2.27 -12.89 -0.70
C ARG A 58 -2.53 -12.00 0.52
N ILE A 59 -3.14 -10.84 0.27
CA ILE A 59 -3.59 -9.90 1.30
C ILE A 59 -5.11 -9.70 1.15
N ALA A 60 -5.90 -10.11 2.13
CA ALA A 60 -7.34 -9.95 2.13
C ALA A 60 -7.72 -8.59 2.72
N LEU A 61 -7.99 -7.56 1.90
CA LEU A 61 -8.22 -6.19 2.40
C LEU A 61 -9.54 -6.01 3.16
N ASN A 62 -10.43 -6.99 3.09
CA ASN A 62 -11.66 -7.00 3.87
C ASN A 62 -11.44 -7.82 5.16
N PRO A 63 -11.61 -7.21 6.35
CA PRO A 63 -11.54 -7.94 7.61
C PRO A 63 -12.48 -9.13 7.64
N GLU A 64 -12.09 -10.18 8.35
CA GLU A 64 -12.96 -11.33 8.60
C GLU A 64 -14.25 -10.88 9.32
N GLY A 65 -15.36 -11.53 9.00
CA GLY A 65 -16.68 -11.17 9.53
C GLY A 65 -17.29 -9.86 8.98
N ARG A 66 -16.51 -9.01 8.30
CA ARG A 66 -17.04 -7.78 7.68
C ARG A 66 -17.75 -8.09 6.37
N GLY A 67 -19.02 -7.72 6.25
CA GLY A 67 -19.74 -7.75 4.98
C GLY A 67 -19.09 -6.86 3.90
N GLN A 68 -19.05 -7.35 2.66
CA GLN A 68 -18.61 -6.54 1.52
C GLN A 68 -19.64 -5.46 1.19
N THR A 69 -19.17 -4.30 0.72
CA THR A 69 -20.03 -3.14 0.40
C THR A 69 -19.86 -2.72 -1.06
N LYS A 70 -20.59 -1.69 -1.51
CA LYS A 70 -20.31 -1.03 -2.80
C LYS A 70 -18.85 -0.56 -2.90
N LYS A 71 -18.24 -0.13 -1.79
CA LYS A 71 -16.79 0.12 -1.67
C LYS A 71 -16.09 -1.21 -1.39
N TYR A 72 -16.00 -2.05 -2.41
CA TYR A 72 -15.46 -3.39 -2.32
C TYR A 72 -13.96 -3.36 -1.92
N ARG A 73 -13.58 -4.29 -1.04
CA ARG A 73 -12.20 -4.47 -0.55
C ARG A 73 -11.69 -5.85 -1.03
N PRO A 74 -10.88 -5.92 -2.10
CA PRO A 74 -10.51 -7.18 -2.72
C PRO A 74 -9.48 -7.96 -1.90
N VAL A 75 -9.31 -9.23 -2.24
CA VAL A 75 -8.04 -9.93 -1.98
C VAL A 75 -7.07 -9.47 -3.05
N VAL A 76 -5.83 -9.13 -2.69
CA VAL A 76 -4.80 -8.69 -3.65
C VAL A 76 -3.57 -9.61 -3.58
N ALA A 77 -2.82 -9.69 -4.68
CA ALA A 77 -1.52 -10.34 -4.67
C ALA A 77 -0.54 -9.55 -3.80
N MET A 78 0.31 -10.25 -3.06
CA MET A 78 1.35 -9.65 -2.23
C MET A 78 2.64 -9.44 -3.06
N PRO A 79 3.05 -8.19 -3.34
CA PRO A 79 4.33 -7.90 -3.97
C PRO A 79 5.50 -8.41 -3.14
N ASP A 80 6.63 -8.70 -3.78
CA ASP A 80 7.79 -9.26 -3.10
C ASP A 80 8.38 -8.25 -2.10
N PHE A 81 8.46 -6.97 -2.47
CA PHE A 81 9.09 -5.92 -1.67
C PHE A 81 8.48 -5.74 -0.27
N ILE A 82 7.18 -6.04 -0.09
CA ILE A 82 6.47 -5.79 1.17
C ILE A 82 6.59 -6.97 2.15
N THR A 83 7.05 -8.14 1.68
CA THR A 83 7.01 -9.40 2.41
C THR A 83 7.72 -9.31 3.76
N GLU A 84 8.98 -8.84 3.77
CA GLU A 84 9.78 -8.74 4.99
C GLU A 84 9.23 -7.70 5.97
N PHE A 85 8.66 -6.59 5.47
CA PHE A 85 7.98 -5.62 6.32
C PHE A 85 6.77 -6.24 7.03
N LEU A 86 5.96 -7.03 6.31
CA LEU A 86 4.80 -7.68 6.89
C LEU A 86 5.17 -8.80 7.86
N LYS A 87 6.26 -9.54 7.63
CA LYS A 87 6.74 -10.58 8.56
C LYS A 87 7.13 -10.02 9.93
N HIS A 88 7.66 -8.79 9.96
CA HIS A 88 8.11 -8.11 11.19
C HIS A 88 7.09 -7.11 11.74
N ALA A 89 5.93 -6.95 11.10
CA ALA A 89 4.88 -6.06 11.59
C ALA A 89 4.15 -6.67 12.80
N ASP A 90 3.71 -5.82 13.73
CA ASP A 90 2.78 -6.21 14.80
C ASP A 90 1.45 -6.72 14.24
N HIS A 91 0.59 -7.27 15.11
CA HIS A 91 -0.74 -7.74 14.72
C HIS A 91 -1.53 -6.68 13.94
N GLN A 92 -1.56 -5.43 14.43
CA GLN A 92 -2.07 -4.31 13.65
C GLN A 92 -0.94 -3.75 12.76
N ILE A 93 -1.06 -3.95 11.44
CA ILE A 93 0.01 -3.63 10.48
C ILE A 93 0.40 -2.15 10.51
N VAL A 94 -0.60 -1.27 10.60
CA VAL A 94 -0.39 0.18 10.79
C VAL A 94 -0.84 0.55 12.19
N ASN A 95 0.14 0.63 13.10
CA ASN A 95 -0.10 0.98 14.49
C ASN A 95 0.89 2.04 14.98
N TYR A 96 0.46 2.85 15.95
CA TYR A 96 1.31 3.76 16.69
C TYR A 96 1.32 3.35 18.16
N CYS A 97 2.49 2.94 18.66
CA CYS A 97 2.65 2.42 20.03
C CYS A 97 1.66 1.28 20.35
N GLY A 98 1.50 0.33 19.41
CA GLY A 98 0.60 -0.82 19.53
C GLY A 98 -0.89 -0.48 19.34
N ARG A 99 -1.26 0.79 19.14
CA ARG A 99 -2.65 1.22 18.94
C ARG A 99 -2.94 1.46 17.47
N LYS A 100 -4.14 1.08 17.04
CA LYS A 100 -4.63 1.32 15.68
C LYS A 100 -4.62 2.81 15.35
N VAL A 101 -4.09 3.14 14.18
CA VAL A 101 -4.11 4.51 13.63
C VAL A 101 -5.44 4.72 12.90
N ALA A 102 -6.18 5.77 13.26
CA ALA A 102 -7.45 6.11 12.61
C ALA A 102 -7.29 7.03 11.41
N SER A 103 -6.21 7.81 11.35
CA SER A 103 -5.98 8.79 10.30
C SER A 103 -4.51 9.20 10.20
N VAL A 104 -4.08 9.52 8.98
CA VAL A 104 -2.81 10.19 8.68
C VAL A 104 -3.01 11.59 8.10
N ARG A 105 -4.23 12.14 8.22
CA ARG A 105 -4.58 13.45 7.64
C ARG A 105 -3.64 14.56 8.10
N GLY A 106 -3.34 14.63 9.39
CA GLY A 106 -2.46 15.64 9.96
C GLY A 106 -1.05 15.61 9.34
N PHE A 107 -0.52 14.42 9.05
CA PHE A 107 0.77 14.28 8.37
C PHE A 107 0.74 14.86 6.95
N PHE A 108 -0.30 14.58 6.16
CA PHE A 108 -0.41 15.17 4.82
C PHE A 108 -0.61 16.68 4.86
N GLN A 109 -1.38 17.21 5.83
CA GLN A 109 -1.54 18.66 6.01
C GLN A 109 -0.22 19.33 6.39
N ASP A 110 0.58 18.71 7.27
CA ASP A 110 1.92 19.18 7.62
C ASP A 110 2.85 19.23 6.40
N LEU A 111 2.85 18.18 5.57
CA LEU A 111 3.61 18.17 4.32
C LEU A 111 3.21 19.28 3.36
N GLN A 112 1.92 19.58 3.25
CA GLN A 112 1.42 20.66 2.39
C GLN A 112 1.88 22.04 2.89
N GLY A 113 1.77 22.29 4.19
CA GLY A 113 2.15 23.56 4.79
C GLY A 113 3.66 23.80 4.86
N THR A 114 4.45 22.76 5.15
CA THR A 114 5.89 22.92 5.43
C THR A 114 6.79 22.64 4.24
N GLN A 115 6.33 21.94 3.20
CA GLN A 115 7.16 21.52 2.05
C GLN A 115 6.63 22.02 0.71
N GLY A 116 5.55 22.82 0.71
CA GLY A 116 4.92 23.28 -0.52
C GLY A 116 4.40 22.12 -1.39
N LEU A 117 4.13 20.96 -0.78
CA LEU A 117 3.46 19.88 -1.50
C LEU A 117 2.04 20.31 -1.85
N PRO A 118 1.51 19.89 -3.02
CA PRO A 118 0.18 20.31 -3.44
C PRO A 118 -0.90 19.92 -2.43
N ASP A 119 -1.88 20.79 -2.23
CA ASP A 119 -3.04 20.64 -1.33
C ASP A 119 -3.90 19.39 -1.63
N TRP A 120 -3.91 18.94 -2.89
CA TRP A 120 -4.57 17.73 -3.32
C TRP A 120 -3.82 16.43 -2.96
N LEU A 121 -2.57 16.52 -2.50
CA LEU A 121 -1.77 15.36 -2.10
C LEU A 121 -2.23 14.85 -0.74
N GLN A 122 -2.91 13.71 -0.72
CA GLN A 122 -3.53 13.11 0.46
C GLN A 122 -3.24 11.61 0.51
N ALA A 123 -3.66 10.93 1.57
CA ALA A 123 -3.54 9.47 1.71
C ALA A 123 -4.08 8.69 0.49
N LYS A 124 -5.21 9.14 -0.07
CA LYS A 124 -5.80 8.54 -1.29
C LYS A 124 -4.94 8.73 -2.56
N SER A 125 -4.04 9.71 -2.58
CA SER A 125 -3.23 10.04 -3.75
C SER A 125 -2.19 8.96 -4.05
N ILE A 126 -1.80 8.14 -3.06
CA ILE A 126 -0.94 6.96 -3.27
C ILE A 126 -1.63 5.99 -4.25
N ARG A 127 -2.87 5.61 -3.95
CA ARG A 127 -3.69 4.75 -4.82
C ARG A 127 -3.86 5.31 -6.23
N HIS A 128 -4.16 6.61 -6.35
CA HIS A 128 -4.29 7.25 -7.66
C HIS A 128 -2.98 7.23 -8.45
N THR A 129 -1.86 7.46 -7.76
CA THR A 129 -0.52 7.43 -8.36
C THR A 129 -0.20 6.04 -8.89
N MET A 130 -0.38 4.99 -8.07
CA MET A 130 -0.13 3.61 -8.51
C MET A 130 -1.00 3.22 -9.70
N ALA A 131 -2.32 3.48 -9.62
CA ALA A 131 -3.25 3.17 -10.72
C ALA A 131 -2.93 3.93 -12.01
N LYS A 132 -2.52 5.20 -11.92
CA LYS A 132 -2.12 6.02 -13.07
C LYS A 132 -0.86 5.46 -13.72
N HIS A 133 0.16 5.15 -12.92
CA HIS A 133 1.42 4.64 -13.44
C HIS A 133 1.28 3.21 -14.00
N ALA A 134 0.45 2.36 -13.41
CA ALA A 134 0.18 1.02 -13.92
C ALA A 134 -0.47 1.06 -15.31
N ARG A 135 -1.50 1.91 -15.48
CA ARG A 135 -2.13 2.12 -16.79
C ARG A 135 -1.16 2.69 -17.82
N ALA A 136 -0.33 3.64 -17.42
CA ALA A 136 0.69 4.20 -18.30
C ALA A 136 1.77 3.18 -18.71
N ALA A 137 2.02 2.17 -17.87
CA ALA A 137 2.93 1.07 -18.15
C ALA A 137 2.28 -0.08 -18.94
N GLY A 138 1.01 0.04 -19.33
CA GLY A 138 0.31 -0.97 -20.13
C GLY A 138 -0.18 -2.20 -19.36
N VAL A 139 -0.26 -2.13 -18.02
CA VAL A 139 -0.84 -3.22 -17.21
C VAL A 139 -2.30 -3.42 -17.59
N ASP A 140 -2.69 -4.67 -17.82
CA ASP A 140 -4.03 -5.02 -18.28
C ASP A 140 -5.13 -4.47 -17.34
N ASP A 141 -6.23 -3.96 -17.92
CA ASP A 141 -7.31 -3.34 -17.13
C ASP A 141 -7.98 -4.35 -16.20
N TRP A 142 -7.97 -5.64 -16.53
CA TRP A 142 -8.44 -6.69 -15.64
C TRP A 142 -7.66 -6.72 -14.33
N HIS A 143 -6.34 -6.66 -14.41
CA HIS A 143 -5.47 -6.65 -13.24
C HIS A 143 -5.63 -5.33 -12.47
N VAL A 144 -5.66 -4.18 -13.15
CA VAL A 144 -5.85 -2.87 -12.51
C VAL A 144 -7.21 -2.77 -11.81
N SER A 145 -8.29 -3.14 -12.49
CA SER A 145 -9.65 -3.09 -11.94
C SER A 145 -9.86 -4.08 -10.79
N GLY A 146 -9.23 -5.25 -10.84
CA GLY A 146 -9.20 -6.22 -9.74
C GLY A 146 -8.45 -5.69 -8.52
N GLN A 147 -7.23 -5.18 -8.69
CA GLN A 147 -6.42 -4.56 -7.63
C GLN A 147 -7.15 -3.39 -6.97
N LEU A 148 -7.86 -2.58 -7.75
CA LEU A 148 -8.64 -1.47 -7.25
C LEU A 148 -9.97 -1.89 -6.59
N GLY A 149 -10.39 -3.16 -6.71
CA GLY A 149 -11.69 -3.60 -6.22
C GLY A 149 -12.85 -2.89 -6.92
N HIS A 150 -12.68 -2.58 -8.20
CA HIS A 150 -13.76 -2.07 -9.05
C HIS A 150 -14.60 -3.21 -9.63
N ARG A 151 -14.07 -4.44 -9.60
CA ARG A 151 -14.83 -5.66 -9.89
C ARG A 151 -15.39 -6.26 -8.61
N LYS A 152 -16.67 -6.58 -8.61
CA LYS A 152 -17.32 -7.33 -7.54
C LYS A 152 -17.36 -8.79 -7.98
N PRO A 153 -16.97 -9.76 -7.14
CA PRO A 153 -17.28 -11.16 -7.40
C PRO A 153 -18.79 -11.31 -7.46
N GLY A 154 -19.31 -11.80 -8.59
CA GLY A 154 -20.73 -12.04 -8.75
C GLY A 154 -21.28 -11.85 -10.16
N ARG A 155 -20.45 -11.52 -11.17
CA ARG A 155 -20.88 -11.62 -12.58
C ARG A 155 -20.62 -12.99 -13.19
N SER A 156 -19.69 -13.76 -12.64
CA SER A 156 -19.49 -15.17 -12.98
C SER A 156 -18.81 -15.96 -11.85
N THR A 157 -19.03 -17.28 -11.81
CA THR A 157 -18.34 -18.22 -10.91
C THR A 157 -16.81 -18.09 -10.99
N THR A 158 -16.29 -17.76 -12.18
CA THR A 158 -14.86 -17.52 -12.45
C THR A 158 -14.30 -16.38 -11.61
N GLU A 159 -15.05 -15.29 -11.37
CA GLU A 159 -14.58 -14.15 -10.55
C GLU A 159 -14.47 -14.48 -9.05
N ILE A 160 -15.27 -15.43 -8.56
CA ILE A 160 -15.24 -15.87 -7.16
C ILE A 160 -13.98 -16.68 -6.89
N TYR A 161 -13.59 -17.55 -7.83
CA TYR A 161 -12.43 -18.42 -7.70
C TYR A 161 -11.13 -17.82 -8.25
N ALA A 162 -11.19 -16.74 -9.04
CA ALA A 162 -10.01 -16.10 -9.61
C ALA A 162 -8.93 -15.80 -8.57
N LYS A 163 -9.28 -15.45 -7.32
CA LYS A 163 -8.30 -15.19 -6.24
C LYS A 163 -7.43 -16.39 -5.85
N TYR A 164 -7.89 -17.61 -6.15
CA TYR A 164 -7.14 -18.86 -5.92
C TYR A 164 -6.24 -19.23 -7.09
N ASP A 165 -6.38 -18.55 -8.23
CA ASP A 165 -5.47 -18.72 -9.36
C ASP A 165 -4.07 -18.17 -8.99
N PRO A 166 -2.98 -18.93 -9.23
CA PRO A 166 -1.62 -18.46 -8.99
C PRO A 166 -1.30 -17.15 -9.72
N SER A 167 -1.83 -16.97 -10.93
CA SER A 167 -1.65 -15.79 -11.79
C SER A 167 -2.55 -14.60 -11.41
N TYR A 168 -3.44 -14.77 -10.43
CA TYR A 168 -4.34 -13.70 -9.99
C TYR A 168 -3.59 -12.42 -9.65
N LEU A 169 -3.88 -11.35 -10.39
CA LEU A 169 -3.27 -10.03 -10.21
C LEU A 169 -1.74 -10.04 -10.33
N SER A 170 -1.17 -10.97 -11.12
CA SER A 170 0.27 -11.09 -11.35
C SER A 170 0.88 -9.84 -11.98
N GLU A 171 0.25 -9.24 -12.99
CA GLU A 171 0.79 -8.04 -13.64
C GLU A 171 0.83 -6.83 -12.69
N THR A 172 -0.21 -6.60 -11.89
CA THR A 172 -0.21 -5.51 -10.89
C THR A 172 0.78 -5.78 -9.77
N ARG A 173 0.99 -7.04 -9.37
CA ARG A 173 2.07 -7.44 -8.47
C ARG A 173 3.43 -7.07 -9.06
N GLN A 174 3.74 -7.57 -10.26
CA GLN A 174 5.01 -7.35 -10.95
C GLN A 174 5.29 -5.86 -11.15
N PHE A 175 4.31 -5.13 -11.69
CA PHE A 175 4.42 -3.68 -11.85
C PHE A 175 4.70 -2.98 -10.51
N THR A 176 4.07 -3.42 -9.41
CA THR A 176 4.30 -2.80 -8.10
C THR A 176 5.73 -3.00 -7.62
N ASP A 177 6.28 -4.21 -7.76
CA ASP A 177 7.69 -4.47 -7.43
C ASP A 177 8.64 -3.63 -8.30
N ASP A 178 8.41 -3.55 -9.61
CA ASP A 178 9.22 -2.75 -10.53
C ASP A 178 9.11 -1.24 -10.23
N PHE A 179 7.92 -0.76 -9.89
CA PHE A 179 7.68 0.62 -9.47
C PHE A 179 8.47 0.95 -8.21
N VAL A 180 8.51 0.05 -7.23
CA VAL A 180 9.27 0.22 -5.99
C VAL A 180 10.78 0.18 -6.24
N ARG A 181 11.26 -0.69 -7.15
CA ARG A 181 12.67 -0.70 -7.57
C ARG A 181 13.11 0.61 -8.25
N GLN A 182 12.21 1.30 -8.94
CA GLN A 182 12.49 2.63 -9.46
C GLN A 182 12.43 3.69 -8.35
N LEU A 183 11.42 3.61 -7.48
CA LEU A 183 11.21 4.54 -6.38
C LEU A 183 12.39 4.56 -5.41
N GLN A 184 12.98 3.42 -5.07
CA GLN A 184 14.11 3.35 -4.14
C GLN A 184 15.31 4.20 -4.60
N LYS A 185 15.51 4.37 -5.92
CA LYS A 185 16.61 5.15 -6.48
C LYS A 185 16.51 6.62 -6.05
N LEU A 186 15.28 7.08 -5.80
CA LEU A 186 14.92 8.45 -5.40
C LEU A 186 14.76 8.64 -3.89
N VAL A 187 14.74 7.54 -3.11
CA VAL A 187 14.49 7.56 -1.66
C VAL A 187 15.80 7.42 -0.87
N ARG A 188 15.92 8.14 0.24
CA ARG A 188 17.04 8.08 1.18
C ARG A 188 16.51 8.09 2.63
N PRO A 189 16.93 7.15 3.50
CA PRO A 189 17.76 5.98 3.22
C PRO A 189 17.03 4.96 2.32
N SER A 190 17.79 4.04 1.68
CA SER A 190 17.23 3.01 0.80
C SER A 190 16.14 2.19 1.48
N LEU A 191 15.10 1.81 0.72
CA LEU A 191 14.01 0.94 1.18
C LEU A 191 14.49 -0.48 1.51
N GLY A 192 15.67 -0.90 1.05
CA GLY A 192 16.20 -2.25 1.31
C GLY A 192 15.55 -3.35 0.48
N VAL A 193 14.97 -3.00 -0.67
CA VAL A 193 14.20 -3.89 -1.56
C VAL A 193 15.05 -4.56 -2.66
N ASP A 194 16.36 -4.24 -2.71
CA ASP A 194 17.36 -4.81 -3.64
C ASP A 194 18.19 -5.96 -3.04
N ARG A 195 17.85 -6.41 -1.82
CA ARG A 195 18.58 -7.49 -1.13
C ARG A 195 17.94 -8.85 -1.36
#